data_AF-A0A6V7IZQ9-F1
#
_entry.id   AF-A0A6V7IZQ9-F1
#
_cell.length_a   1.000
_cell.length_b   1.000
_cell.length_c   1.000
_cell.angle_alpha   90.00
_cell.angle_beta   90.00
_cell.angle_gamma   90.00
#
_symmetry.space_group_name_H-M   'P 1'
#
loop_
_entity.id
_entity.type
_entity.pdbx_description
1 polymer ?
#
loop_
_entity_poly.entity_id
_entity_poly.type
_entity_poly.pdbx_seq_one_letter_code
_entity_poly.pdbx_strand_id
1 'polypeptide(L)'
;EPPITKEPCNPSPCGPNSRCINNNGQAVCSCLLNYIGSPPFCRPECVTSSECPNQMACDNQKCVDPCPAPCGLNTQCNVVNHSPICSCMAGFSGDPFSICNPLAT
;
A
#
# COMPACT_ATOMS: atom_id res chain seq x y z
N GLU A 1 -27.25 25.34 36.55
CA GLU A 1 -27.10 24.86 35.16
C GLU A 1 -26.64 23.40 35.20
N PRO A 2 -27.26 22.47 34.47
CA PRO A 2 -26.77 21.09 34.40
C PRO A 2 -25.40 21.06 33.69
N PRO A 3 -24.46 20.20 34.09
CA PRO A 3 -23.15 20.12 33.45
C PRO A 3 -23.33 19.68 32.00
N ILE A 4 -22.88 20.52 31.05
CA ILE A 4 -22.82 20.17 29.64
C ILE A 4 -21.70 19.14 29.47
N THR A 5 -22.06 17.86 29.47
CA THR A 5 -21.12 16.78 29.12
C THR A 5 -20.74 16.91 27.66
N LYS A 6 -19.59 17.54 27.39
CA LYS A 6 -18.97 17.54 26.05
C LYS A 6 -18.75 16.10 25.62
N GLU A 7 -19.33 15.70 24.48
CA GLU A 7 -19.06 14.40 23.88
C GLU A 7 -17.57 14.31 23.51
N PRO A 8 -16.81 13.34 24.07
CA PRO A 8 -15.35 13.30 23.88
C PRO A 8 -14.91 13.13 22.42
N CYS A 9 -15.75 12.51 21.58
CA CYS A 9 -15.47 12.23 20.17
C CYS A 9 -16.15 13.20 19.20
N ASN A 10 -16.76 14.29 19.68
CA ASN A 10 -17.50 15.22 18.82
C ASN A 10 -17.21 16.70 19.18
N PRO A 11 -16.33 17.40 18.43
CA PRO A 11 -15.55 16.89 17.29
C PRO A 11 -14.43 15.94 17.74
N SER A 12 -14.04 15.00 16.88
CA SER A 12 -13.02 13.99 17.20
C SER A 12 -11.63 14.64 17.40
N PRO A 13 -10.92 14.36 18.51
CA PRO A 13 -9.56 14.85 18.75
C PRO A 13 -8.47 13.96 18.10
N CYS A 14 -8.83 12.83 17.49
CA CYS A 14 -7.91 11.74 17.17
C CYS A 14 -7.05 11.94 15.90
N GLY A 15 -7.21 13.05 15.18
CA GLY A 15 -6.50 13.28 13.92
C GLY A 15 -7.01 12.41 12.76
N PRO A 16 -6.44 12.58 11.56
CA PRO A 16 -6.83 11.84 10.36
C PRO A 16 -6.54 10.34 10.50
N ASN A 17 -7.24 9.55 9.68
CA ASN A 17 -7.07 8.09 9.59
C ASN A 17 -7.18 7.35 10.93
N SER A 18 -7.89 7.94 11.88
CA SER A 18 -8.03 7.44 13.25
C SER A 18 -9.50 7.32 13.61
N ARG A 19 -9.84 6.29 14.39
CA ARG A 19 -11.13 6.12 15.03
C ARG A 19 -11.08 6.66 16.46
N CYS A 20 -12.10 7.43 16.83
CA CYS A 20 -12.34 7.83 18.22
C CYS A 20 -13.35 6.89 18.87
N ILE A 21 -13.05 6.44 20.08
CA ILE A 21 -13.92 5.60 20.93
C ILE A 21 -14.10 6.35 22.24
N ASN A 22 -15.35 6.56 22.66
CA ASN A 22 -15.64 7.09 23.98
C ASN A 22 -15.52 5.97 25.01
N ASN A 23 -14.55 6.09 25.91
CA ASN A 23 -14.32 5.16 27.01
C ASN A 23 -14.47 5.91 28.34
N ASN A 24 -15.60 5.75 29.03
CA ASN A 24 -15.91 6.39 30.31
C ASN A 24 -15.78 7.93 30.30
N GLY A 25 -16.24 8.59 29.24
CA GLY A 25 -16.17 10.05 29.12
C GLY A 25 -14.81 10.56 28.66
N GLN A 26 -13.90 9.67 28.23
CA GLN A 26 -12.62 10.01 27.64
C GLN A 26 -12.55 9.57 26.18
N ALA A 27 -11.95 10.39 25.33
CA ALA A 27 -11.65 10.05 23.95
C ALA A 27 -10.43 9.14 23.90
N VAL A 28 -10.59 7.92 23.38
CA VAL A 28 -9.51 6.98 23.09
C VAL A 28 -9.36 6.86 21.58
N CYS A 29 -8.14 7.02 21.09
CA CYS A 29 -7.84 7.05 19.67
C CYS A 29 -7.11 5.78 19.23
N SER A 30 -7.47 5.25 18.06
CA SER A 30 -6.74 4.15 17.40
C SER A 30 -6.67 4.40 15.90
N CYS A 31 -5.60 3.98 15.21
CA CYS A 31 -5.57 4.03 13.75
C CYS A 31 -6.70 3.17 13.14
N LEU A 32 -7.20 3.59 11.98
CA LEU A 32 -8.11 2.79 11.17
C LEU A 32 -7.39 1.55 10.62
N LEU A 33 -8.16 0.58 10.13
CA LEU A 33 -7.60 -0.62 9.51
C LEU A 33 -6.69 -0.26 8.33
N ASN A 34 -5.53 -0.91 8.22
CA ASN A 34 -4.48 -0.66 7.22
C ASN A 34 -3.67 0.64 7.39
N TYR A 35 -3.92 1.43 8.45
CA TYR A 35 -3.06 2.56 8.81
C TYR A 35 -2.09 2.15 9.92
N ILE A 36 -0.86 2.64 9.83
CA ILE A 36 0.23 2.36 10.77
C ILE A 36 0.57 3.59 11.60
N GLY A 37 1.28 3.35 12.71
CA GLY A 37 1.69 4.39 13.66
C GLY A 37 0.72 4.54 14.82
N SER A 38 0.69 5.74 15.39
CA SER A 38 -0.15 6.09 16.54
C SER A 38 -0.88 7.42 16.29
N PRO A 39 -2.16 7.54 16.67
CA PRO A 39 -2.88 8.82 16.58
C PRO A 39 -2.14 9.96 17.30
N PRO A 40 -2.19 11.20 16.78
CA PRO A 40 -2.93 11.65 15.60
C PRO A 40 -2.20 11.44 14.26
N PHE A 41 -1.04 10.76 14.28
CA PHE A 41 -0.13 10.62 13.14
C PHE A 41 -0.30 9.27 12.41
N CYS A 42 -1.52 8.75 12.36
CA CYS A 42 -1.82 7.54 11.59
C CYS A 42 -1.61 7.81 10.10
N ARG A 43 -0.76 7.00 9.48
CA ARG A 43 -0.37 7.14 8.07
C ARG A 43 -0.55 5.81 7.34
N PRO A 44 -0.73 5.81 6.01
CA PRO A 44 -0.75 4.57 5.25
C PRO A 44 0.60 3.83 5.37
N GLU A 45 0.63 2.59 4.91
CA GLU A 45 1.86 1.80 4.86
C GLU A 45 2.94 2.51 4.02
N CYS A 46 2.54 3.06 2.88
CA CYS A 46 3.40 3.85 2.01
C CYS A 46 2.61 4.99 1.34
N VAL A 47 3.31 6.06 0.99
CA VAL A 47 2.85 7.06 0.01
C VAL A 47 3.72 7.00 -1.24
N THR A 48 4.96 6.54 -1.10
CA THR A 48 5.95 6.41 -2.16
C THR A 48 6.63 5.04 -2.09
N SER A 49 7.07 4.51 -3.24
CA SER A 49 7.72 3.19 -3.28
C SER A 49 9.00 3.11 -2.46
N SER A 50 9.69 4.23 -2.22
CA SER A 50 10.87 4.30 -1.34
C SER A 50 10.61 3.96 0.13
N GLU A 51 9.33 3.93 0.54
CA GLU A 51 8.93 3.48 1.88
C GLU A 51 8.74 1.96 1.95
N CYS A 52 8.71 1.28 0.79
CA CYS A 52 8.57 -0.16 0.69
C CYS A 52 9.94 -0.86 0.66
N PRO A 53 9.98 -2.18 0.93
CA PRO A 53 11.15 -3.00 0.62
C PRO A 53 11.54 -2.92 -0.86
N ASN A 54 12.81 -3.16 -1.19
CA ASN A 54 13.35 -3.04 -2.55
C ASN A 54 12.64 -3.91 -3.61
N GLN A 55 12.02 -5.03 -3.19
CA GLN A 55 11.24 -5.92 -4.06
C GLN A 55 9.74 -5.57 -4.15
N MET A 56 9.29 -4.46 -3.57
CA MET A 56 7.88 -4.06 -3.54
C MET A 56 7.71 -2.65 -4.07
N ALA A 57 6.53 -2.30 -4.56
CA ALA A 57 6.17 -0.95 -4.98
C ALA A 57 4.99 -0.44 -4.15
N CYS A 58 4.88 0.88 -4.02
CA CYS A 58 3.70 1.45 -3.40
C CYS A 58 2.55 1.49 -4.42
N ASP A 59 1.51 0.71 -4.18
CA ASP A 59 0.25 0.74 -4.92
C ASP A 59 -0.90 0.92 -3.95
N ASN A 60 -1.79 1.89 -4.22
CA ASN A 60 -2.96 2.17 -3.41
C ASN A 60 -2.68 2.21 -1.89
N GLN A 61 -1.61 2.92 -1.49
CA GLN A 61 -1.18 3.09 -0.10
C GLN A 61 -0.68 1.80 0.61
N LYS A 62 -0.36 0.76 -0.17
CA LYS A 62 0.20 -0.50 0.32
C LYS A 62 1.46 -0.90 -0.44
N CYS A 63 2.37 -1.57 0.25
CA CYS A 63 3.52 -2.18 -0.39
C CYS A 63 3.13 -3.53 -1.00
N VAL A 64 3.16 -3.60 -2.33
CA VAL A 64 2.76 -4.80 -3.09
C VAL A 64 3.91 -5.27 -3.98
N ASP A 65 3.91 -6.55 -4.33
CA ASP A 65 4.81 -7.06 -5.36
C ASP A 65 4.31 -6.59 -6.74
N PRO A 66 5.10 -5.79 -7.50
CA PRO A 66 4.72 -5.36 -8.84
C PRO A 66 4.92 -6.45 -9.89
N CYS A 67 5.40 -7.65 -9.54
CA CYS A 67 5.34 -8.81 -10.42
C CYS A 67 4.06 -9.63 -10.18
N PRO A 68 3.43 -10.21 -11.21
CA PRO A 68 3.87 -10.25 -12.61
C PRO A 68 3.37 -9.07 -13.46
N ALA A 69 2.46 -8.22 -12.98
CA ALA A 69 1.88 -7.15 -13.79
C ALA A 69 2.78 -5.90 -13.77
N PRO A 70 3.37 -5.48 -14.90
CA PRO A 70 2.72 -5.47 -16.22
C PRO A 70 3.36 -6.40 -17.26
N CYS A 71 4.13 -7.41 -16.86
CA CYS A 71 4.81 -8.29 -17.81
C CYS A 71 3.83 -9.14 -18.62
N GLY A 72 4.18 -9.33 -19.89
CA GLY A 72 3.43 -10.10 -20.86
C GLY A 72 3.60 -11.62 -20.72
N LEU A 73 2.98 -12.38 -21.61
CA LEU A 73 3.07 -13.85 -21.60
C LEU A 73 4.45 -14.35 -22.06
N ASN A 74 4.86 -15.51 -21.53
CA ASN A 74 6.16 -16.15 -21.77
C ASN A 74 7.38 -15.32 -21.35
N THR A 75 7.24 -14.58 -20.25
CA THR A 75 8.27 -13.70 -19.70
C THR A 75 8.68 -14.12 -18.29
N GLN A 76 9.87 -13.69 -17.90
CA GLN A 76 10.32 -13.64 -16.52
C GLN A 76 10.14 -12.20 -16.01
N CYS A 77 9.52 -12.05 -14.84
CA CYS A 77 9.44 -10.78 -14.11
C CYS A 77 10.44 -10.80 -12.94
N ASN A 78 11.20 -9.72 -12.79
CA ASN A 78 12.04 -9.48 -11.61
C ASN A 78 11.87 -8.03 -11.15
N VAL A 79 11.82 -7.79 -9.84
CA VAL A 79 11.70 -6.43 -9.29
C VAL A 79 13.08 -5.83 -9.06
N VAL A 80 13.33 -4.66 -9.65
CA VAL A 80 14.56 -3.87 -9.47
C VAL A 80 14.17 -2.45 -9.09
N ASN A 81 14.59 -2.00 -7.90
CA ASN A 81 14.27 -0.67 -7.37
C ASN A 81 12.78 -0.35 -7.46
N HIS A 82 11.94 -1.22 -6.89
CA HIS A 82 10.48 -1.10 -6.89
C HIS A 82 9.81 -1.16 -8.29
N SER A 83 10.57 -1.44 -9.34
CA SER A 83 10.06 -1.48 -10.72
C SER A 83 10.12 -2.90 -11.28
N PRO A 84 9.04 -3.39 -11.92
CA PRO A 84 9.05 -4.68 -12.58
C PRO A 84 9.89 -4.62 -13.86
N ILE A 85 10.86 -5.52 -13.97
CA ILE A 85 11.69 -5.71 -15.16
C ILE A 85 11.24 -7.01 -15.82
N CYS A 86 10.71 -6.87 -17.03
CA CYS A 86 10.19 -7.98 -17.83
C CYS A 86 11.23 -8.39 -18.89
N SER A 87 11.50 -9.68 -19.01
CA SER A 87 12.33 -10.23 -20.08
C SER A 87 11.71 -11.51 -20.64
N CYS A 88 11.90 -11.78 -21.93
CA CYS A 88 11.45 -13.06 -22.50
C CYS A 88 12.20 -14.22 -21.83
N MET A 89 11.48 -15.32 -21.57
CA MET A 89 12.13 -16.55 -21.10
C MET A 89 13.10 -17.11 -22.16
N ALA A 90 14.03 -17.96 -21.72
CA ALA A 90 14.96 -18.62 -22.62
C ALA A 90 14.22 -19.39 -23.73
N GLY A 91 14.63 -19.19 -24.99
CA GLY A 91 13.96 -19.78 -26.15
C GLY A 91 12.79 -18.96 -26.70
N PHE A 92 12.47 -17.79 -26.14
CA PHE A 92 11.43 -16.89 -26.61
C PHE A 92 11.99 -15.51 -26.99
N SER A 93 11.31 -14.80 -27.90
CA SER A 93 11.60 -13.40 -28.25
C SER A 93 10.32 -12.63 -28.61
N GLY A 94 10.39 -11.30 -28.57
CA GLY A 94 9.26 -10.43 -28.81
C GLY A 94 9.23 -9.27 -27.82
N ASP A 95 8.02 -8.77 -27.55
CA ASP A 95 7.78 -7.70 -26.58
C ASP A 95 7.47 -8.29 -25.19
N PRO A 96 8.34 -8.11 -24.18
CA PRO A 96 8.13 -8.65 -22.85
C PRO A 96 7.01 -7.96 -22.04
N PHE A 97 6.42 -6.87 -22.53
CA PHE A 97 5.21 -6.27 -21.92
C PHE A 97 3.92 -6.79 -22.54
N SER A 98 3.99 -7.50 -23.66
CA SER A 98 2.83 -8.02 -24.39
C SER A 98 2.85 -9.55 -24.45
N ILE A 99 3.76 -10.10 -25.25
CA ILE A 99 3.93 -11.54 -25.44
C ILE A 99 5.29 -11.81 -26.08
N CYS A 100 5.99 -12.81 -25.55
CA CYS A 100 7.13 -13.41 -26.22
C CYS A 100 6.71 -14.70 -26.94
N ASN A 101 7.18 -14.90 -28.16
CA ASN A 101 6.92 -16.06 -29.00
C ASN A 101 8.14 -16.97 -29.05
N PRO A 102 7.97 -18.30 -29.23
CA PRO A 102 9.10 -19.21 -29.39
C PRO A 102 10.00 -18.77 -30.55
N LEU A 103 11.32 -18.81 -30.34
CA LEU A 103 12.30 -18.67 -31.41
C LEU A 103 12.12 -19.83 -32.39
N ALA A 104 11.81 -19.53 -33.66
CA ALA A 104 11.72 -20.55 -34.69
C ALA A 104 13.08 -21.28 -34.78
N THR A 105 13.04 -22.61 -34.71
CA THR A 105 14.21 -23.48 -34.77
C THR A 105 14.72 -23.63 -36.20
#